data_AF-A0A7W0ITX3-F1
#
_entry.id   AF-A0A7W0ITX3-F1
#
_cell.length_a   1.000
_cell.length_b   1.000
_cell.length_c   1.000
_cell.angle_alpha   90.00
_cell.angle_beta   90.00
_cell.angle_gamma   90.00
#
_symmetry.space_group_name_H-M   'P 1'
#
loop_
_entity.id
_entity.type
_entity.pdbx_description
1 polymer ?
#
loop_
_entity_poly.entity_id
_entity_poly.type
_entity_poly.pdbx_seq_one_letter_code
_entity_poly.pdbx_strand_id
1 'polypeptide(L)'
;MNEEFDENIWIEVKKYDEPILDEIPEICEKWVDRSTLRNTKDIPELLSSINIQVEERNPEAKQDTPQEEQSILVNKNLLLNDHPEVSAAWEEFIDSKWFSWADLHQRWQSVQKVYAKLFSIYQEQQMQEKGSSLLLTHARKGVKPTIDPCKIKKNYGVTLNCEL
;
A
#
# COMPACT_ATOMS: atom_id res chain seq x y z
N MET A 1 -5.73 -38.81 -2.34
CA MET A 1 -4.48 -38.35 -2.98
C MET A 1 -3.41 -38.35 -1.90
N ASN A 2 -2.33 -39.11 -2.08
CA ASN A 2 -1.19 -39.11 -1.15
C ASN A 2 -0.30 -37.92 -1.52
N GLU A 3 -0.32 -36.86 -0.72
CA GLU A 3 0.71 -35.83 -0.77
C GLU A 3 1.96 -36.42 -0.08
N GLU A 4 3.00 -36.66 -0.88
CA GLU A 4 4.31 -37.12 -0.45
C GLU A 4 5.01 -35.91 0.19
N PHE A 5 4.95 -35.79 1.52
CA PHE A 5 5.66 -34.75 2.27
C PHE A 5 7.17 -35.05 2.21
N ASP A 6 7.95 -34.16 1.60
CA ASP A 6 9.42 -34.27 1.58
C ASP A 6 9.97 -34.00 2.99
N GLU A 7 10.53 -35.03 3.62
CA GLU A 7 11.08 -34.99 4.98
C GLU A 7 12.24 -33.98 5.14
N ASN A 8 12.77 -33.42 4.04
CA ASN A 8 13.78 -32.35 4.07
C ASN A 8 13.21 -30.94 4.20
N ILE A 9 11.89 -30.75 4.09
CA ILE A 9 11.23 -29.45 4.25
C ILE A 9 10.80 -29.28 5.71
N TRP A 10 11.62 -28.56 6.49
CA TRP A 10 11.35 -28.36 7.93
C TRP A 10 10.25 -27.33 8.21
N ILE A 11 10.00 -26.39 7.29
CA ILE A 11 8.91 -25.40 7.36
C ILE A 11 8.45 -25.07 5.93
N GLU A 12 7.17 -25.30 5.63
CA GLU A 12 6.54 -24.85 4.39
C GLU A 12 5.70 -23.60 4.65
N VAL A 13 6.00 -22.54 3.90
CA VAL A 13 5.35 -21.24 3.99
C VAL A 13 4.41 -21.09 2.80
N LYS A 14 3.10 -21.14 3.04
CA LYS A 14 2.12 -20.83 2.00
C LYS A 14 1.94 -19.31 1.94
N LYS A 15 1.99 -18.76 0.72
CA LYS A 15 1.66 -17.35 0.49
C LYS A 15 0.21 -17.13 0.89
N TYR A 16 0.01 -16.16 1.77
CA TYR A 16 -1.31 -15.72 2.18
C TYR A 16 -1.54 -14.37 1.50
N ASP A 17 -2.46 -14.34 0.54
CA ASP A 17 -2.74 -13.15 -0.26
C ASP A 17 -3.41 -12.07 0.57
N GLU A 18 -3.14 -10.81 0.24
CA GLU A 18 -3.78 -9.68 0.92
C GLU A 18 -5.27 -9.66 0.58
N PRO A 19 -6.16 -9.63 1.58
CA PRO A 19 -7.59 -9.56 1.31
C PRO A 19 -7.93 -8.23 0.65
N ILE A 20 -8.67 -8.30 -0.46
CA ILE A 20 -9.10 -7.13 -1.23
C ILE A 20 -10.26 -6.47 -0.51
N LEU A 21 -10.18 -5.15 -0.35
CA LEU A 21 -11.29 -4.36 0.15
C LEU A 21 -12.28 -4.08 -0.98
N ASP A 22 -13.55 -4.35 -0.73
CA ASP A 22 -14.64 -4.05 -1.66
C ASP A 22 -14.74 -2.54 -1.97
N GLU A 23 -15.32 -2.23 -3.13
CA GLU A 23 -15.54 -0.84 -3.54
C GLU A 23 -16.47 -0.10 -2.56
N ILE A 24 -16.02 1.09 -2.19
CA ILE A 24 -16.77 2.03 -1.35
C ILE A 24 -17.93 2.59 -2.20
N PRO A 25 -19.12 2.82 -1.62
CA PRO A 25 -20.20 3.51 -2.31
C PRO A 25 -19.72 4.86 -2.87
N GLU A 26 -20.03 5.14 -4.14
CA GLU A 26 -19.58 6.36 -4.85
C GLU A 26 -19.97 7.64 -4.09
N ILE A 27 -21.15 7.64 -3.48
CA ILE A 27 -21.65 8.75 -2.65
C ILE A 27 -20.78 9.01 -1.42
N CYS A 28 -20.08 8.01 -0.89
CA CYS A 28 -19.21 8.10 0.28
C CYS A 28 -17.75 8.37 -0.09
N GLU A 29 -17.34 8.13 -1.34
CA GLU A 29 -15.94 8.21 -1.77
C GLU A 29 -15.30 9.58 -1.49
N LYS A 30 -16.08 10.66 -1.66
CA LYS A 30 -15.61 12.03 -1.40
C LYS A 30 -15.56 12.40 0.09
N TRP A 31 -16.24 11.62 0.93
CA TRP A 31 -16.39 11.87 2.37
C TRP A 31 -15.45 11.02 3.23
N VAL A 32 -14.71 10.09 2.63
CA VAL A 32 -13.86 9.12 3.33
C VAL A 32 -12.40 9.36 2.97
N ASP A 33 -11.53 9.33 3.99
CA ASP A 33 -10.09 9.22 3.75
C ASP A 33 -9.70 7.75 3.52
N ARG A 34 -9.16 7.44 2.34
CA ARG A 34 -8.69 6.09 2.02
C ARG A 34 -7.57 5.60 2.96
N SER A 35 -6.86 6.52 3.60
CA SER A 35 -5.79 6.17 4.55
C SER A 35 -6.35 5.61 5.87
N THR A 36 -7.44 6.18 6.37
CA THR A 36 -8.11 5.72 7.61
C THR A 36 -8.83 4.40 7.39
N LEU A 37 -9.36 4.17 6.19
CA LEU A 37 -10.05 2.93 5.81
C LEU A 37 -9.17 1.68 5.91
N ARG A 38 -7.86 1.81 5.63
CA ARG A 38 -6.88 0.72 5.75
C ARG A 38 -6.40 0.49 7.18
N ASN A 39 -6.69 1.41 8.11
CA ASN A 39 -6.34 1.22 9.51
C ASN A 39 -7.40 0.34 10.18
N THR A 40 -7.10 -0.95 10.33
CA THR A 40 -8.01 -1.93 10.97
C THR A 40 -8.13 -1.79 12.48
N LYS A 41 -7.42 -0.85 13.12
CA LYS A 41 -7.48 -0.65 14.58
C LYS A 41 -8.69 0.14 15.02
N ASP A 42 -9.15 1.04 14.16
CA ASP A 42 -10.17 2.03 14.47
C ASP A 42 -11.25 1.98 13.39
N ILE A 43 -12.50 2.23 13.76
CA ILE A 43 -13.60 2.29 12.80
C ILE A 43 -13.43 3.58 11.99
N PRO A 44 -13.41 3.53 10.65
CA PRO A 44 -13.25 4.71 9.83
C PRO A 44 -14.51 5.57 9.87
N GLU A 45 -14.33 6.86 10.12
CA GLU A 45 -15.40 7.85 10.22
C GLU A 45 -15.49 8.71 8.95
N LEU A 46 -16.70 9.23 8.68
CA LEU A 46 -16.94 10.19 7.61
C LEU A 46 -16.47 11.60 8.01
N LEU A 47 -15.99 12.37 7.03
CA LEU A 47 -15.67 13.77 7.22
C LEU A 47 -16.94 14.57 7.50
N SER A 48 -16.93 15.47 8.49
CA SER A 48 -18.11 16.29 8.82
C SER A 48 -18.45 17.32 7.73
N SER A 49 -17.47 17.71 6.91
CA SER A 49 -17.66 18.62 5.79
C SER A 49 -16.61 18.38 4.72
N ILE A 50 -16.98 18.57 3.46
CA ILE A 50 -16.08 18.46 2.31
C ILE A 50 -16.15 19.72 1.45
N ASN A 51 -15.04 20.06 0.81
CA ASN A 51 -15.02 21.11 -0.21
C ASN A 51 -14.96 20.46 -1.58
N ILE A 52 -16.00 20.66 -2.37
CA ILE A 52 -16.09 20.15 -3.74
C ILE A 52 -16.10 21.29 -4.75
N GLN A 53 -15.58 21.03 -5.94
CA GLN A 53 -15.72 21.94 -7.06
C GLN A 53 -16.95 21.52 -7.88
N VAL A 54 -17.85 22.47 -8.10
CA VAL A 54 -19.06 22.26 -8.90
C VAL A 54 -19.02 23.25 -10.07
N GLU A 55 -19.33 22.76 -11.27
CA GLU A 55 -19.53 23.61 -12.42
C GLU A 55 -20.89 24.31 -12.29
N GLU A 56 -20.86 25.63 -12.22
CA GLU A 56 -22.04 26.47 -12.20
C GLU A 56 -22.03 27.42 -13.39
N ARG A 57 -23.23 27.88 -13.77
CA ARG A 57 -23.37 28.90 -14.81
C ARG A 57 -22.66 30.18 -14.36
N ASN A 58 -21.77 30.69 -15.19
CA ASN A 58 -21.10 31.95 -14.97
C ASN A 58 -22.15 33.09 -14.92
N PRO A 59 -22.30 33.81 -13.79
CA PRO A 59 -23.28 34.90 -13.68
C PRO A 59 -22.96 36.08 -14.60
N GLU A 60 -21.71 36.20 -15.08
CA GLU A 60 -21.27 37.26 -15.99
C GLU A 60 -21.41 36.86 -17.47
N ALA A 61 -21.74 35.60 -17.76
CA ALA A 61 -21.89 35.10 -19.12
C ALA A 61 -23.16 35.67 -19.79
N LYS A 62 -22.94 36.44 -20.86
CA LYS A 62 -23.99 36.95 -21.75
C LYS A 62 -24.43 35.85 -22.72
N GLN A 63 -25.63 35.95 -23.31
CA GLN A 63 -26.13 34.94 -24.27
C GLN A 63 -25.18 34.67 -25.45
N ASP A 64 -24.36 35.66 -25.84
CA ASP A 64 -23.38 35.55 -26.92
C ASP A 64 -21.98 35.12 -26.47
N THR A 65 -21.77 34.77 -25.18
CA THR A 65 -20.46 34.26 -24.73
C THR A 65 -20.20 32.86 -25.28
N PRO A 66 -18.95 32.55 -25.72
CA PRO A 66 -18.57 31.21 -26.12
C PRO A 66 -18.94 30.18 -25.05
N GLN A 67 -19.38 28.99 -25.47
CA GLN A 67 -19.87 27.94 -24.56
C GLN A 67 -18.87 27.58 -23.44
N GLU A 68 -17.58 27.67 -23.72
CA GLU A 68 -16.48 27.41 -22.79
C GLU A 68 -16.41 28.42 -21.62
N GLU A 69 -16.93 29.64 -21.81
CA GLU A 69 -16.94 30.72 -20.80
C GLU A 69 -18.27 30.79 -20.02
N GLN A 70 -19.24 29.93 -20.37
CA GLN A 70 -20.56 29.91 -19.75
C GLN A 70 -20.62 29.17 -18.42
N SER A 71 -19.60 28.37 -18.09
CA SER A 71 -19.49 27.62 -16.85
C SER A 71 -18.20 27.96 -16.10
N ILE A 72 -18.30 28.13 -14.78
CA ILE A 72 -17.17 28.35 -13.88
C ILE A 72 -17.15 27.26 -12.80
N LEU A 73 -15.94 26.87 -12.37
CA LEU A 73 -15.75 25.99 -11.23
C LEU A 73 -15.84 26.80 -9.94
N VAL A 74 -16.87 26.53 -9.14
CA VAL A 74 -17.08 27.18 -7.84
C VAL A 74 -16.80 26.17 -6.74
N ASN A 75 -16.00 26.57 -5.75
CA ASN A 75 -15.80 25.78 -4.53
C ASN A 75 -17.06 25.88 -3.65
N LYS A 76 -17.69 24.74 -3.39
CA LYS A 76 -18.79 24.60 -2.44
C LYS A 76 -18.37 23.76 -1.26
N ASN A 77 -18.75 24.22 -0.07
CA ASN A 77 -18.65 23.43 1.14
C ASN A 77 -19.96 22.65 1.31
N LEU A 78 -19.88 21.32 1.40
CA LEU A 78 -21.00 20.46 1.76
C LEU A 78 -20.81 19.97 3.20
N LEU A 79 -21.90 19.98 3.97
CA LEU A 79 -21.95 19.47 5.34
C LEU A 79 -22.56 18.07 5.33
N LEU A 80 -22.00 17.16 6.11
CA LEU A 80 -22.49 15.78 6.17
C LEU A 80 -23.94 15.72 6.65
N ASN A 81 -24.32 16.62 7.55
CA ASN A 81 -25.68 16.72 8.10
C ASN A 81 -26.75 16.99 7.03
N ASP A 82 -26.38 17.62 5.91
CA ASP A 82 -27.31 17.89 4.80
C ASP A 82 -27.49 16.67 3.88
N HIS A 83 -26.70 15.61 4.10
CA HIS A 83 -26.61 14.41 3.26
C HIS A 83 -26.76 13.11 4.08
N PRO A 84 -27.92 12.85 4.71
CA PRO A 84 -28.13 11.64 5.52
C PRO A 84 -28.00 10.34 4.71
N GLU A 85 -28.20 10.39 3.39
CA GLU A 85 -27.99 9.27 2.48
C GLU A 85 -26.56 8.74 2.51
N VAL A 86 -25.58 9.62 2.71
CA VAL A 86 -24.15 9.25 2.79
C VAL A 86 -23.88 8.49 4.07
N SER A 87 -24.40 8.97 5.20
CA SER A 87 -24.26 8.29 6.49
C SER A 87 -24.90 6.91 6.48
N ALA A 88 -26.12 6.79 5.96
CA ALA A 88 -26.83 5.50 5.90
C ALA A 88 -26.08 4.47 5.04
N ALA A 89 -25.62 4.85 3.84
CA ALA A 89 -24.87 3.96 2.97
C ALA A 89 -23.50 3.59 3.54
N TRP A 90 -22.88 4.50 4.30
CA TRP A 90 -21.62 4.23 5.00
C TRP A 90 -21.80 3.21 6.11
N GLU A 91 -22.82 3.37 6.96
CA GLU A 91 -23.12 2.42 8.03
C GLU A 91 -23.37 1.01 7.45
N GLU A 92 -24.16 0.91 6.38
CA GLU A 92 -24.39 -0.36 5.70
C GLU A 92 -23.09 -0.98 5.17
N PHE A 93 -22.21 -0.20 4.56
CA PHE A 93 -20.90 -0.66 4.08
C PHE A 93 -20.02 -1.16 5.23
N ILE A 94 -19.99 -0.43 6.34
CA ILE A 94 -19.20 -0.79 7.51
C ILE A 94 -19.65 -2.13 8.08
N ASP A 95 -20.96 -2.27 8.30
CA ASP A 95 -21.57 -3.47 8.89
C ASP A 95 -21.46 -4.70 7.98
N SER A 96 -21.69 -4.54 6.68
CA SER A 96 -21.72 -5.67 5.75
C SER A 96 -20.34 -6.11 5.27
N LYS A 97 -19.45 -5.15 4.96
CA LYS A 97 -18.21 -5.42 4.23
C LYS A 97 -16.97 -5.12 5.05
N TRP A 98 -16.91 -3.95 5.67
CA TRP A 98 -15.67 -3.49 6.29
C TRP A 98 -15.25 -4.35 7.48
N PHE A 99 -16.16 -4.70 8.40
CA PHE A 99 -15.78 -5.55 9.54
C PHE A 99 -15.25 -6.93 9.12
N SER A 100 -15.92 -7.55 8.15
CA SER A 100 -15.50 -8.84 7.59
C SER A 100 -14.11 -8.75 6.96
N TRP A 101 -13.86 -7.70 6.18
CA TRP A 101 -12.55 -7.44 5.59
C TRP A 101 -11.48 -7.12 6.65
N ALA A 102 -11.81 -6.29 7.65
CA ALA A 102 -10.87 -5.85 8.67
C ALA A 102 -10.34 -7.02 9.51
N ASP A 103 -11.20 -7.99 9.88
CA ASP A 103 -10.78 -9.22 10.56
C ASP A 103 -9.83 -10.06 9.68
N LEU A 104 -10.18 -10.25 8.40
CA LEU A 104 -9.30 -10.96 7.46
C LEU A 104 -7.96 -10.26 7.27
N HIS A 105 -7.96 -8.94 7.14
CA HIS A 105 -6.76 -8.12 6.94
C HIS A 105 -5.89 -8.12 8.20
N GLN A 106 -6.49 -8.06 9.39
CA GLN A 106 -5.76 -8.17 10.67
C GLN A 106 -5.06 -9.53 10.81
N ARG A 107 -5.72 -10.62 10.42
CA ARG A 107 -5.10 -11.95 10.39
C ARG A 107 -3.95 -12.00 9.39
N TRP A 108 -4.16 -11.48 8.18
CA TRP A 108 -3.11 -11.36 7.16
C TRP A 108 -1.90 -10.56 7.68
N GLN A 109 -2.12 -9.37 8.25
CA GLN A 109 -1.07 -8.54 8.82
C GLN A 109 -0.28 -9.26 9.92
N SER A 110 -0.95 -10.09 10.73
CA SER A 110 -0.28 -10.85 11.80
C SER A 110 0.70 -11.87 11.23
N VAL A 111 0.32 -12.56 10.15
CA VAL A 111 1.19 -13.46 9.39
C VAL A 111 2.36 -12.69 8.76
N GLN A 112 2.10 -11.55 8.12
CA GLN A 112 3.15 -10.72 7.53
C GLN A 112 4.18 -10.22 8.56
N LYS A 113 3.76 -9.88 9.78
CA LYS A 113 4.67 -9.50 10.87
C LYS A 113 5.66 -10.60 11.24
N VAL A 114 5.22 -11.86 11.25
CA VAL A 114 6.11 -13.01 11.50
C VAL A 114 7.14 -13.14 10.38
N TYR A 115 6.72 -13.03 9.12
CA TYR A 115 7.64 -13.04 7.98
C TYR A 115 8.65 -11.90 8.01
N ALA A 116 8.19 -10.68 8.27
CA ALA A 116 9.07 -9.53 8.40
C ALA A 116 10.14 -9.78 9.47
N LYS A 117 9.78 -10.34 10.63
CA LYS A 117 10.72 -10.66 11.69
C LYS A 117 11.73 -11.74 11.30
N LEU A 118 11.29 -12.83 10.68
CA LEU A 118 12.18 -13.88 10.19
C LEU A 118 13.16 -13.33 9.15
N PHE A 119 12.66 -12.49 8.25
CA PHE A 119 13.49 -11.86 7.23
C PHE A 119 14.50 -10.90 7.84
N SER A 120 14.14 -10.11 8.85
CA SER A 120 15.09 -9.26 9.58
C SER A 120 16.23 -10.07 10.20
N ILE A 121 15.93 -11.20 10.84
CA ILE A 121 16.96 -12.10 11.41
C ILE A 121 17.88 -12.63 10.30
N TYR A 122 17.31 -13.07 9.18
CA TYR A 122 18.08 -13.55 8.03
C TYR A 122 19.00 -12.45 7.45
N GLN A 123 18.51 -11.22 7.35
CA GLN A 123 19.30 -10.08 6.89
C GLN A 123 20.48 -9.78 7.83
N GLU A 124 20.24 -9.80 9.15
CA GLU A 124 21.28 -9.61 10.16
C GLU A 124 22.40 -10.65 10.04
N GLN A 125 22.06 -11.93 9.86
CA GLN A 125 23.03 -13.01 9.65
C GLN A 125 23.89 -12.75 8.41
N GLN A 126 23.27 -12.40 7.28
CA GLN A 126 24.03 -12.09 6.06
C GLN A 126 24.94 -10.87 6.21
N MET A 127 24.53 -9.87 7.00
CA MET A 127 25.39 -8.72 7.29
C MET A 127 26.61 -9.13 8.13
N GLN A 128 26.43 -10.01 9.13
CA GLN A 128 27.53 -10.51 9.95
C GLN A 128 28.50 -11.40 9.16
N GLU A 129 28.00 -12.28 8.30
CA GLU A 129 28.83 -13.12 7.43
C GLU A 129 29.69 -12.29 6.46
N LYS A 130 29.12 -11.22 5.89
CA LYS A 130 29.86 -10.28 5.04
C LYS A 130 30.92 -9.50 5.82
N GLY A 131 30.62 -9.10 7.07
CA GLY A 131 31.58 -8.47 7.98
C GLY A 131 32.74 -9.39 8.37
N SER A 132 32.45 -10.66 8.68
CA SER A 132 33.47 -11.67 9.00
C SER A 132 34.29 -12.11 7.77
N SER A 133 33.70 -12.12 6.56
CA SER A 133 34.44 -12.34 5.31
C SER A 133 35.44 -11.21 5.00
N LEU A 134 35.14 -9.96 5.38
CA LEU A 134 36.11 -8.87 5.31
C LEU A 134 37.28 -9.07 6.27
N LEU A 135 37.06 -9.61 7.48
CA LEU A 135 38.15 -9.93 8.40
C LEU A 135 38.99 -11.13 7.91
N LEU A 136 38.37 -12.13 7.28
CA LEU A 136 39.09 -13.27 6.69
C LEU A 136 39.87 -12.91 5.42
N THR A 137 39.46 -11.88 4.68
CA THR A 137 40.26 -11.35 3.55
C THR A 137 41.46 -10.53 3.99
N HIS A 138 41.43 -9.92 5.19
CA HIS A 138 42.59 -9.26 5.78
C HIS A 138 43.51 -10.25 6.54
N ALA A 139 42.97 -11.35 7.09
CA ALA A 139 43.77 -12.37 7.78
C ALA A 139 44.46 -13.39 6.85
N ARG A 140 44.08 -13.47 5.56
CA ARG A 140 44.72 -14.36 4.56
C ARG A 140 45.64 -13.67 3.54
N LYS A 141 46.06 -12.44 3.78
CA LYS A 141 47.05 -11.76 2.92
C LYS A 141 48.26 -11.28 3.71
N GLY A 142 49.11 -12.24 4.06
CA GLY A 142 50.56 -12.09 3.92
C GLY A 142 51.00 -12.08 2.44
N VAL A 143 50.18 -11.59 1.51
CA VAL A 143 50.51 -11.45 0.09
C VAL A 143 49.91 -10.14 -0.40
N LYS A 144 50.79 -9.18 -0.67
CA LYS A 144 50.47 -7.90 -1.34
C LYS A 144 49.89 -8.18 -2.72
N PRO A 145 48.66 -7.75 -3.04
CA PRO A 145 48.20 -7.71 -4.42
C PRO A 145 48.48 -6.31 -4.98
N THR A 146 49.46 -6.22 -5.87
CA THR A 146 49.53 -5.14 -6.85
C THR A 146 48.47 -5.44 -7.91
N ILE A 147 47.39 -4.67 -8.03
CA ILE A 147 46.46 -4.77 -9.17
C ILE A 147 46.00 -3.37 -9.60
N ASP A 148 46.18 -3.13 -10.90
CA ASP A 148 45.96 -1.92 -11.69
C ASP A 148 44.50 -1.44 -11.75
N PRO A 149 44.27 -0.11 -11.90
CA PRO A 149 42.97 0.54 -11.81
C PRO A 149 42.15 0.50 -13.10
N CYS A 150 42.07 -0.64 -13.80
CA CYS A 150 41.32 -0.69 -15.05
C CYS A 150 40.78 -2.09 -15.37
N LYS A 151 39.63 -2.44 -14.76
CA LYS A 151 38.60 -3.38 -15.30
C LYS A 151 37.44 -3.55 -14.32
N ILE A 152 36.65 -2.50 -14.15
CA ILE A 152 35.27 -2.64 -13.69
C ILE A 152 34.43 -2.86 -14.96
N LYS A 153 34.13 -4.12 -15.28
CA LYS A 153 33.06 -4.44 -16.24
C LYS A 153 31.99 -5.27 -15.54
N LYS A 154 30.80 -4.67 -15.56
CA LYS A 154 29.49 -5.13 -15.12
C LYS A 154 29.22 -6.59 -15.47
N ASN A 155 28.65 -7.33 -14.52
CA ASN A 155 27.72 -8.43 -14.80
C ASN A 155 27.01 -8.86 -13.50
N TYR A 156 25.87 -8.24 -13.22
CA TYR A 156 24.76 -8.92 -12.56
C TYR A 156 23.49 -8.40 -13.24
N GLY A 157 23.00 -9.19 -14.19
CA GLY A 157 21.66 -9.06 -14.72
C GLY A 157 20.71 -9.77 -13.78
N VAL A 158 19.95 -8.99 -13.01
CA VAL A 158 18.67 -9.39 -12.45
C VAL A 158 17.77 -8.17 -12.55
N THR A 159 16.85 -8.20 -13.51
CA THR A 159 15.79 -7.21 -13.67
C THR A 159 14.75 -7.47 -12.60
N LEU A 160 14.63 -6.55 -11.63
CA LEU A 160 13.45 -6.46 -10.78
C LEU A 160 12.34 -5.85 -11.61
N ASN A 161 11.41 -6.67 -12.09
CA ASN A 161 10.11 -6.17 -12.53
C ASN A 161 9.27 -5.95 -11.27
N CYS A 162 9.32 -4.72 -10.76
CA CYS A 162 8.20 -4.15 -10.03
C CYS A 162 7.29 -3.53 -11.08
N GLU A 163 6.16 -4.16 -11.38
CA GLU A 163 5.04 -3.49 -12.03
C GLU A 163 3.96 -3.24 -10.98
N LEU A 164 3.53 -1.98 -10.98
CA LEU A 164 2.48 -1.35 -10.19
C LEU A 164 1.10 -1.80 -10.64
#